data_AF-R7LQQ2-F1
#
_entry.id   AF-R7LQQ2-F1
#
_cell.length_a   1.000
_cell.length_b   1.000
_cell.length_c   1.000
_cell.angle_alpha   90.00
_cell.angle_beta   90.00
_cell.angle_gamma   90.00
#
_symmetry.space_group_name_H-M   'P 1'
#
loop_
_entity.id
_entity.type
_entity.pdbx_description
1 polymer ?
#
loop_
_entity_poly.entity_id
_entity_poly.type
_entity_poly.pdbx_seq_one_letter_code
_entity_poly.pdbx_strand_id
1 'polypeptide(L)'
;MNKEFYNVVILIPSYQPDEKLTKYVNELIDNKFRKILIVNDGSDEKCNKIFDELKNKEECIVLEHKENMGKGKALKTGFEYYINNIDRTEFVGIVTADSDGQHSVKDTIKIAESIDKNKDNKSITLGVRNFNKKDVPFRSKFGNNMTSFFLKVLYGAKIQDTQTGLRGFTNQIMEECLEIKGNRYEYETNMLLYAINKKIDITQIEIETIYIEDNKSSHFNPIKDSFKIYKLIFGNFIKFSMSGIISFIIDYLLFLLFANIIFKGYDLKNLILVSTVLSRIISSAINFTLNKTVVFNNKGNENTILLIVKYYTLCIVQMLLSAGIVYGVCCFVSLSKNIVKIIVDLILFFVSYKIQKEIIFKKQEQ
;
A
#
# COMPACT_ATOMS: atom_id res chain seq x y z
N MET A 1 18.74 30.61 0.84
CA MET A 1 18.74 31.14 -0.54
C MET A 1 17.29 31.38 -0.92
N ASN A 2 16.87 32.62 -1.12
CA ASN A 2 15.52 32.91 -1.61
C ASN A 2 15.49 32.55 -3.09
N LYS A 3 14.89 31.39 -3.42
CA LYS A 3 14.58 31.05 -4.81
C LYS A 3 13.57 32.08 -5.35
N GLU A 4 13.77 32.51 -6.59
CA GLU A 4 12.85 33.43 -7.24
C GLU A 4 11.50 32.77 -7.52
N PHE A 5 11.51 31.48 -7.92
CA PHE A 5 10.34 30.62 -8.09
C PHE A 5 10.64 29.15 -7.76
N TYR A 6 9.59 28.39 -7.44
CA TYR A 6 9.68 26.94 -7.34
C TYR A 6 9.41 26.28 -8.70
N ASN A 7 10.26 25.33 -9.07
CA ASN A 7 10.23 24.63 -10.36
C ASN A 7 9.43 23.32 -10.27
N VAL A 8 8.30 23.33 -9.56
CA VAL A 8 7.39 22.18 -9.49
C VAL A 8 5.98 22.64 -9.85
N VAL A 9 5.18 21.73 -10.41
CA VAL A 9 3.75 21.98 -10.63
C VAL A 9 2.97 21.52 -9.42
N ILE A 10 2.09 22.38 -8.90
CA ILE A 10 1.16 21.97 -7.85
C ILE A 10 -0.07 21.35 -8.50
N LEU A 11 -0.42 20.12 -8.14
CA LEU A 11 -1.61 19.42 -8.63
C LEU A 11 -2.67 19.29 -7.53
N ILE A 12 -3.84 19.89 -7.75
CA ILE A 12 -4.95 19.90 -6.78
C ILE A 12 -6.19 19.24 -7.39
N PRO A 13 -6.45 17.95 -7.12
CA PRO A 13 -7.74 17.35 -7.43
C PRO A 13 -8.81 17.92 -6.49
N SER A 14 -9.95 18.35 -7.05
CA SER A 14 -10.99 19.07 -6.32
C SER A 14 -12.38 18.58 -6.70
N TYR A 15 -13.20 18.24 -5.69
CA TYR A 15 -14.61 17.89 -5.85
C TYR A 15 -15.43 18.62 -4.79
N GLN A 16 -16.43 19.37 -5.23
CA GLN A 16 -17.27 20.24 -4.39
C GLN A 16 -16.48 21.16 -3.43
N PRO A 17 -15.49 21.95 -3.92
CA PRO A 17 -14.69 22.82 -3.06
C PRO A 17 -15.51 23.96 -2.46
N ASP A 18 -14.96 24.53 -1.38
CA ASP A 18 -15.36 25.81 -0.79
C ASP A 18 -14.28 26.88 -1.04
N GLU A 19 -14.46 28.08 -0.44
CA GLU A 19 -13.53 29.22 -0.60
C GLU A 19 -12.10 28.94 -0.10
N LYS A 20 -11.88 27.87 0.70
CA LYS A 20 -10.55 27.50 1.18
C LYS A 20 -9.63 27.14 0.02
N LEU A 21 -10.16 26.58 -1.07
CA LEU A 21 -9.38 26.27 -2.26
C LEU A 21 -8.78 27.55 -2.86
N THR A 22 -9.60 28.57 -3.10
CA THR A 22 -9.15 29.85 -3.64
C THR A 22 -8.11 30.50 -2.73
N LYS A 23 -8.36 30.50 -1.42
CA LYS A 23 -7.41 31.04 -0.43
C LYS A 23 -6.07 30.32 -0.50
N TYR A 24 -6.08 28.99 -0.52
CA TYR A 24 -4.87 28.18 -0.60
C TYR A 24 -4.10 28.39 -1.90
N VAL A 25 -4.79 28.50 -3.04
CA VAL A 25 -4.17 28.81 -4.33
C VAL A 25 -3.52 30.20 -4.31
N ASN A 26 -4.17 31.21 -3.75
CA ASN A 26 -3.58 32.54 -3.61
C ASN A 26 -2.31 32.50 -2.74
N GLU A 27 -2.36 31.80 -1.60
CA GLU A 27 -1.18 31.65 -0.75
C GLU A 27 -0.02 30.92 -1.49
N LEU A 28 -0.31 29.95 -2.35
CA LEU A 28 0.71 29.30 -3.19
C LEU A 28 1.34 30.28 -4.20
N ILE A 29 0.52 31.10 -4.87
CA ILE A 29 0.99 32.11 -5.82
C ILE A 29 1.87 33.14 -5.11
N ASP A 30 1.43 33.64 -3.95
CA ASP A 30 2.20 34.59 -3.12
C ASP A 30 3.56 34.01 -2.70
N ASN A 31 3.63 32.68 -2.52
CA ASN A 31 4.84 31.92 -2.21
C ASN A 31 5.60 31.41 -3.45
N LYS A 32 5.40 32.04 -4.61
CA LYS A 32 6.20 31.84 -5.83
C LYS A 32 6.02 30.48 -6.51
N PHE A 33 4.86 29.87 -6.35
CA PHE A 33 4.43 28.78 -7.23
C PHE A 33 3.74 29.37 -8.46
N ARG A 34 4.34 29.18 -9.63
CA ARG A 34 3.92 29.79 -10.90
C ARG A 34 3.08 28.88 -11.81
N LYS A 35 2.86 27.63 -11.40
CA LYS A 35 2.09 26.66 -12.17
C LYS A 35 1.29 25.76 -11.23
N ILE A 36 -0.02 25.97 -11.22
CA ILE A 36 -0.98 25.28 -10.36
C ILE A 36 -2.03 24.64 -11.27
N LEU A 37 -2.03 23.32 -11.30
CA LEU A 37 -2.96 22.50 -12.06
C LEU A 37 -4.09 22.05 -11.13
N ILE A 38 -5.29 22.57 -11.36
CA ILE A 38 -6.50 22.19 -10.63
C ILE A 38 -7.33 21.25 -11.50
N VAL A 39 -7.82 20.15 -10.94
CA VAL A 39 -8.74 19.25 -11.64
C VAL A 39 -10.09 19.28 -10.94
N ASN A 40 -11.08 19.91 -11.56
CA ASN A 40 -12.49 19.83 -11.15
C ASN A 40 -13.05 18.46 -11.53
N ASP A 41 -13.20 17.57 -10.55
CA ASP A 41 -13.69 16.20 -10.72
C ASP A 41 -15.23 16.16 -10.79
N GLY A 42 -15.83 17.01 -11.63
CA GLY A 42 -17.28 17.04 -11.88
C GLY A 42 -18.11 17.60 -10.72
N SER A 43 -17.68 18.74 -10.13
CA SER A 43 -18.43 19.44 -9.09
C SER A 43 -19.73 20.07 -9.60
N ASP A 44 -20.69 20.27 -8.70
CA ASP A 44 -21.97 20.90 -9.02
C ASP A 44 -21.81 22.38 -9.44
N GLU A 45 -22.80 22.93 -10.16
CA GLU A 45 -22.79 24.30 -10.68
C GLU A 45 -22.54 25.39 -9.63
N LYS A 46 -22.94 25.16 -8.37
CA LYS A 46 -22.68 26.08 -7.24
C LYS A 46 -21.18 26.34 -7.02
N CYS A 47 -20.31 25.42 -7.43
CA CYS A 47 -18.86 25.55 -7.33
C CYS A 47 -18.23 26.24 -8.55
N ASN A 48 -18.98 26.50 -9.63
CA ASN A 48 -18.44 27.09 -10.87
C ASN A 48 -17.75 28.43 -10.61
N LYS A 49 -18.31 29.27 -9.73
CA LYS A 49 -17.71 30.56 -9.35
C LYS A 49 -16.27 30.42 -8.85
N ILE A 50 -15.97 29.37 -8.07
CA ILE A 50 -14.63 29.10 -7.55
C ILE A 50 -13.69 28.74 -8.71
N PHE A 51 -14.10 27.83 -9.59
CA PHE A 51 -13.27 27.41 -10.71
C PHE A 51 -13.07 28.51 -11.75
N ASP A 52 -14.09 29.33 -12.01
CA ASP A 52 -13.98 30.47 -12.94
C ASP A 52 -13.06 31.56 -12.38
N GLU A 53 -13.09 31.81 -11.08
CA GLU A 53 -12.08 32.68 -10.44
C GLU A 53 -10.67 32.14 -10.63
N LEU A 54 -10.46 30.83 -10.44
CA LEU A 54 -9.15 30.20 -10.62
C LEU A 54 -8.69 30.22 -12.08
N LYS A 55 -9.59 30.03 -13.06
CA LYS A 55 -9.25 30.13 -14.50
C LYS A 55 -8.75 31.52 -14.90
N ASN A 56 -9.16 32.57 -14.19
CA ASN A 56 -8.74 33.94 -14.47
C ASN A 56 -7.33 34.27 -13.93
N LYS A 57 -6.66 33.34 -13.24
CA LYS A 57 -5.29 33.51 -12.73
C LYS A 57 -4.29 32.91 -13.71
N GLU A 58 -3.25 33.66 -14.04
CA GLU A 58 -2.23 33.27 -15.03
C GLU A 58 -1.46 32.00 -14.62
N GLU A 59 -1.26 31.80 -13.32
CA GLU A 59 -0.56 30.65 -12.75
C GLU A 59 -1.40 29.37 -12.78
N CYS A 60 -2.71 29.49 -13.00
CA CYS A 60 -3.66 28.40 -12.83
C CYS A 60 -4.08 27.78 -14.16
N ILE A 61 -4.17 26.45 -14.17
CA ILE A 61 -4.77 25.67 -15.24
C ILE A 61 -5.87 24.83 -14.61
N VAL A 62 -7.09 24.96 -15.10
CA VAL A 62 -8.25 24.22 -14.58
C VAL A 62 -8.71 23.20 -15.62
N LEU A 63 -8.62 21.92 -15.27
CA LEU A 63 -9.14 20.80 -16.05
C LEU A 63 -10.50 20.36 -15.48
N GLU A 64 -11.41 19.91 -16.33
CA GLU A 64 -12.77 19.56 -15.94
C GLU A 64 -13.16 18.16 -16.37
N HIS A 65 -13.73 17.41 -15.42
CA HIS A 65 -14.47 16.18 -15.71
C HIS A 65 -15.96 16.48 -15.81
N LYS A 66 -16.66 15.75 -16.69
CA LYS A 66 -18.11 15.86 -16.85
C LYS A 66 -18.90 15.38 -15.64
N GLU A 67 -18.35 14.43 -14.89
CA GLU A 67 -18.94 13.83 -13.70
C GLU A 67 -17.82 13.42 -12.72
N ASN A 68 -18.17 13.05 -11.49
CA ASN A 68 -17.21 12.58 -10.50
C ASN A 68 -16.60 11.22 -10.88
N MET A 69 -15.35 11.25 -11.33
CA MET A 69 -14.58 10.08 -11.73
C MET A 69 -13.75 9.49 -10.58
N GLY A 70 -13.54 10.27 -9.52
CA GLY A 70 -12.81 9.92 -8.31
C GLY A 70 -11.40 10.52 -8.26
N LYS A 71 -10.91 10.73 -7.02
CA LYS A 71 -9.59 11.33 -6.73
C LYS A 71 -8.43 10.73 -7.53
N GLY A 72 -8.38 9.40 -7.65
CA GLY A 72 -7.33 8.72 -8.40
C GLY A 72 -7.37 9.01 -9.90
N LYS A 73 -8.56 9.15 -10.50
CA LYS A 73 -8.71 9.56 -11.91
C LYS A 73 -8.38 11.04 -12.07
N ALA A 74 -8.80 11.91 -11.15
CA ALA A 74 -8.42 13.32 -11.16
C ALA A 74 -6.90 13.52 -11.09
N LEU A 75 -6.20 12.78 -10.22
CA LEU A 75 -4.74 12.76 -10.16
C LEU A 75 -4.12 12.33 -11.50
N LYS A 76 -4.60 11.23 -12.09
CA LYS A 76 -4.11 10.76 -13.39
C LYS A 76 -4.34 11.75 -14.52
N THR A 77 -5.50 12.41 -14.56
CA THR A 77 -5.77 13.47 -15.53
C THR A 77 -4.76 14.61 -15.38
N GLY A 78 -4.43 15.00 -14.14
CA GLY A 78 -3.38 15.96 -13.87
C GLY A 78 -1.98 15.51 -14.31
N PHE A 79 -1.62 14.26 -14.01
CA PHE A 79 -0.34 13.66 -14.44
C PHE A 79 -0.23 13.58 -15.97
N GLU A 80 -1.29 13.14 -16.64
CA GLU A 80 -1.35 13.05 -18.10
C GLU A 80 -1.22 14.43 -18.75
N TYR A 81 -1.89 15.44 -18.20
CA TYR A 81 -1.74 16.81 -18.67
C TYR A 81 -0.31 17.31 -18.48
N TYR A 82 0.30 17.08 -17.31
CA TYR A 82 1.68 17.46 -17.02
C TYR A 82 2.66 16.84 -18.02
N ILE A 83 2.57 15.53 -18.27
CA ILE A 83 3.46 14.81 -19.20
C ILE A 83 3.39 15.38 -20.61
N ASN A 84 2.19 15.74 -21.06
CA ASN A 84 1.93 16.12 -22.45
C ASN A 84 2.08 17.61 -22.74
N ASN A 85 1.91 18.49 -21.73
CA ASN A 85 1.78 19.93 -21.95
C ASN A 85 2.76 20.79 -21.14
N ILE A 86 3.46 20.23 -20.15
CA ILE A 86 4.38 21.00 -19.31
C ILE A 86 5.83 20.69 -19.70
N ASP A 87 6.64 21.73 -19.85
CA ASP A 87 8.08 21.59 -20.13
C ASP A 87 8.81 21.02 -18.92
N ARG A 88 9.21 19.74 -19.04
CA ARG A 88 9.92 18.99 -18.00
C ARG A 88 11.41 19.37 -17.87
N THR A 89 11.93 20.22 -18.75
CA THR A 89 13.24 20.87 -18.55
C THR A 89 13.14 22.04 -17.57
N GLU A 90 11.95 22.63 -17.46
CA GLU A 90 11.66 23.79 -16.65
C GLU A 90 11.06 23.44 -15.28
N PHE A 91 10.18 22.42 -15.26
CA PHE A 91 9.56 21.87 -14.07
C PHE A 91 10.11 20.47 -13.78
N VAL A 92 10.66 20.28 -12.58
CA VAL A 92 11.38 19.07 -12.18
C VAL A 92 10.48 17.99 -11.55
N GLY A 93 9.18 18.27 -11.42
CA GLY A 93 8.21 17.34 -10.88
C GLY A 93 6.88 17.97 -10.48
N ILE A 94 6.05 17.16 -9.82
CA ILE A 94 4.71 17.52 -9.35
C ILE A 94 4.65 17.41 -7.83
N VAL A 95 3.96 18.34 -7.18
CA VAL A 95 3.52 18.21 -5.79
C VAL A 95 2.00 18.19 -5.74
N THR A 96 1.40 17.10 -5.27
CA THR A 96 -0.05 17.00 -5.08
C THR A 96 -0.44 17.65 -3.75
N ALA A 97 -1.59 18.32 -3.71
CA ALA A 97 -2.17 18.83 -2.48
C ALA A 97 -3.69 18.62 -2.47
N ASP A 98 -4.27 18.41 -1.30
CA ASP A 98 -5.72 18.30 -1.14
C ASP A 98 -6.41 19.69 -1.22
N SER A 99 -7.63 19.72 -1.76
CA SER A 99 -8.40 20.95 -1.98
C SER A 99 -9.09 21.51 -0.74
N ASP A 100 -8.97 20.85 0.42
CA ASP A 100 -9.70 21.17 1.65
C ASP A 100 -8.93 22.08 2.62
N GLY A 101 -7.72 22.50 2.24
CA GLY A 101 -6.88 23.41 3.03
C GLY A 101 -6.16 22.74 4.20
N GLN A 102 -6.10 21.40 4.25
CA GLN A 102 -5.41 20.67 5.32
C GLN A 102 -3.88 20.71 5.24
N HIS A 103 -3.33 21.24 4.14
CA HIS A 103 -1.88 21.36 3.94
C HIS A 103 -1.47 22.83 4.03
N SER A 104 -0.41 23.10 4.78
CA SER A 104 0.18 24.43 4.81
C SER A 104 1.05 24.67 3.56
N VAL A 105 1.09 25.90 3.06
CA VAL A 105 2.03 26.26 1.98
C VAL A 105 3.49 26.03 2.39
N LYS A 106 3.81 26.21 3.67
CA LYS A 106 5.15 25.89 4.21
C LYS A 106 5.51 24.42 4.04
N ASP A 107 4.56 23.51 4.21
CA ASP A 107 4.79 22.09 4.01
C ASP A 107 4.93 21.77 2.51
N THR A 108 4.11 22.36 1.66
CA THR A 108 4.24 22.25 0.19
C THR A 108 5.62 22.71 -0.29
N ILE A 109 6.16 23.80 0.28
CA ILE A 109 7.53 24.26 0.02
C ILE A 109 8.56 23.19 0.39
N LYS A 110 8.47 22.58 1.57
CA LYS A 110 9.42 21.51 1.97
C LYS A 110 9.40 20.34 0.99
N ILE A 111 8.22 19.95 0.50
CA ILE A 111 8.10 18.89 -0.49
C ILE A 111 8.70 19.32 -1.83
N ALA A 112 8.41 20.54 -2.30
CA ALA A 112 8.99 21.08 -3.52
C ALA A 112 10.53 21.12 -3.49
N GLU A 113 11.12 21.54 -2.36
CA GLU A 113 12.56 21.52 -2.14
C GLU A 113 13.14 20.09 -2.16
N SER A 114 12.41 19.12 -1.63
CA SER A 114 12.80 17.70 -1.68
C SER A 114 12.82 17.17 -3.10
N ILE A 115 11.83 17.52 -3.91
CA ILE A 115 11.78 17.12 -5.33
C ILE A 115 12.92 17.75 -6.12
N ASP A 116 13.20 19.03 -5.89
CA ASP A 116 14.34 19.69 -6.54
C ASP A 116 15.68 19.04 -6.17
N LYS A 117 15.88 18.67 -4.90
CA LYS A 117 17.08 17.95 -4.44
C LYS A 117 17.22 16.55 -5.05
N ASN A 118 16.10 15.90 -5.38
CA ASN A 118 16.07 14.54 -5.90
C ASN A 118 15.72 14.46 -7.39
N LYS A 119 15.78 15.58 -8.13
CA LYS A 119 15.27 15.71 -9.51
C LYS A 119 15.87 14.75 -10.52
N ASP A 120 17.04 14.19 -10.25
CA ASP A 120 17.73 13.23 -11.12
C ASP A 120 17.41 11.76 -10.78
N ASN A 121 16.70 11.54 -9.67
CA ASN A 121 16.34 10.22 -9.15
C ASN A 121 14.86 9.93 -9.37
N LYS A 122 14.53 8.66 -9.62
CA LYS A 122 13.15 8.16 -9.54
C LYS A 122 12.72 8.08 -8.08
N SER A 123 11.98 9.08 -7.60
CA SER A 123 11.64 9.19 -6.19
C SER A 123 10.27 9.81 -5.93
N ILE A 124 9.75 9.51 -4.75
CA ILE A 124 8.50 10.04 -4.21
C ILE A 124 8.81 10.66 -2.85
N THR A 125 8.33 11.87 -2.60
CA THR A 125 8.40 12.49 -1.28
C THR A 125 7.00 12.49 -0.66
N LEU A 126 6.85 12.01 0.57
CA LEU A 126 5.59 12.01 1.31
C LEU A 126 5.64 13.05 2.42
N GLY A 127 4.64 13.94 2.50
CA GLY A 127 4.40 14.75 3.68
C GLY A 127 3.72 13.91 4.76
N VAL A 128 4.42 13.59 5.85
CA VAL A 128 3.91 12.68 6.89
C VAL A 128 3.44 13.45 8.12
N ARG A 129 2.20 13.21 8.54
CA ARG A 129 1.64 13.84 9.75
C ARG A 129 2.23 13.20 11.01
N ASN A 130 2.42 14.02 12.04
CA ASN A 130 2.82 13.54 13.35
C ASN A 130 1.60 13.10 14.18
N PHE A 131 1.32 11.80 14.20
CA PHE A 131 0.18 11.21 14.91
C PHE A 131 0.34 11.15 16.44
N ASN A 132 1.47 11.61 16.98
CA ASN A 132 1.70 11.66 18.44
C ASN A 132 1.15 12.91 19.12
N LYS A 133 0.65 13.88 18.35
CA LYS A 133 0.01 15.09 18.88
C LYS A 133 -1.38 14.75 19.46
N LYS A 134 -1.79 15.48 20.51
CA LYS A 134 -3.03 15.21 21.28
C LYS A 134 -4.30 15.39 20.44
N ASP A 135 -4.26 16.22 19.41
CA ASP A 135 -5.45 16.67 18.67
C ASP A 135 -5.81 15.77 17.46
N VAL A 136 -5.19 14.60 17.36
CA VAL A 136 -5.42 13.64 16.27
C VAL A 136 -6.65 12.78 16.59
N PRO A 137 -7.69 12.75 15.71
CA PRO A 137 -8.83 11.87 15.90
C PRO A 137 -8.41 10.40 16.04
N PHE A 138 -8.88 9.73 17.10
CA PHE A 138 -8.47 8.36 17.43
C PHE A 138 -8.70 7.37 16.27
N ARG A 139 -9.80 7.53 15.52
CA ARG A 139 -10.13 6.66 14.38
C ARG A 139 -9.09 6.77 13.25
N SER A 140 -8.71 7.98 12.89
CA SER A 140 -7.70 8.23 11.85
C SER A 140 -6.33 7.73 12.29
N LYS A 141 -5.97 7.94 13.56
CA LYS A 141 -4.73 7.40 14.15
C LYS A 141 -4.69 5.88 14.10
N PHE A 142 -5.78 5.22 14.50
CA PHE A 142 -5.87 3.76 14.52
C PHE A 142 -5.76 3.17 13.10
N GLY A 143 -6.54 3.69 12.14
CA GLY A 143 -6.52 3.23 10.75
C GLY A 143 -5.15 3.38 10.09
N ASN A 144 -4.49 4.52 10.28
CA ASN A 144 -3.15 4.74 9.75
C ASN A 144 -2.10 3.86 10.46
N ASN A 145 -2.14 3.73 11.79
CA ASN A 145 -1.22 2.87 12.53
C ASN A 145 -1.33 1.40 12.12
N MET A 146 -2.55 0.90 11.93
CA MET A 146 -2.77 -0.44 11.39
C MET A 146 -2.13 -0.57 10.01
N THR A 147 -2.46 0.34 9.08
CA THR A 147 -1.96 0.28 7.70
C THR A 147 -0.43 0.35 7.65
N SER A 148 0.18 1.27 8.40
CA SER A 148 1.63 1.42 8.56
C SER A 148 2.28 0.14 9.11
N PHE A 149 1.71 -0.45 10.17
CA PHE A 149 2.19 -1.69 10.75
C PHE A 149 2.22 -2.82 9.71
N PHE A 150 1.15 -2.98 8.93
CA PHE A 150 1.10 -4.05 7.94
C PHE A 150 1.97 -3.78 6.71
N LEU A 151 2.17 -2.53 6.28
CA LEU A 151 3.20 -2.22 5.28
C LEU A 151 4.59 -2.61 5.77
N LYS A 152 4.90 -2.36 7.05
CA LYS A 152 6.18 -2.76 7.65
C LYS A 152 6.33 -4.28 7.72
N VAL A 153 5.30 -5.00 8.16
CA VAL A 153 5.36 -6.46 8.35
C VAL A 153 5.32 -7.22 7.02
N LEU A 154 4.40 -6.88 6.11
CA LEU A 154 4.13 -7.64 4.88
C LEU A 154 4.98 -7.19 3.69
N TYR A 155 5.50 -5.96 3.71
CA TYR A 155 6.26 -5.37 2.61
C TYR A 155 7.62 -4.81 3.04
N GLY A 156 7.95 -4.86 4.34
CA GLY A 156 9.22 -4.31 4.84
C GLY A 156 9.32 -2.78 4.81
N ALA A 157 8.24 -2.08 4.44
CA ALA A 157 8.25 -0.64 4.21
C ALA A 157 7.80 0.13 5.46
N LYS A 158 8.66 1.02 5.96
CA LYS A 158 8.37 1.89 7.12
C LYS A 158 7.78 3.22 6.64
N ILE A 159 6.47 3.25 6.40
CA ILE A 159 5.75 4.47 6.02
C ILE A 159 4.95 4.98 7.23
N GLN A 160 5.25 6.19 7.71
CA GLN A 160 4.62 6.80 8.88
C GLN A 160 3.18 7.20 8.60
N ASP A 161 2.93 7.84 7.45
CA ASP A 161 1.60 8.25 7.02
C ASP A 161 1.28 7.68 5.63
N THR A 162 0.34 6.75 5.61
CA THR A 162 -0.05 6.03 4.39
C THR A 162 -1.18 6.72 3.63
N GLN A 163 -1.84 7.68 4.28
CA GLN A 163 -3.05 8.35 3.81
C GLN A 163 -2.85 9.84 3.54
N THR A 164 -1.59 10.31 3.52
CA THR A 164 -1.29 11.69 3.15
C THR A 164 -1.62 11.95 1.67
N GLY A 165 -2.25 13.08 1.38
CA GLY A 165 -2.46 13.61 0.03
C GLY A 165 -1.36 14.55 -0.45
N LEU A 166 -0.50 15.04 0.46
CA LEU A 166 0.64 15.89 0.13
C LEU A 166 1.83 15.03 -0.27
N ARG A 167 2.05 14.90 -1.59
CA ARG A 167 3.06 14.01 -2.16
C ARG A 167 3.80 14.70 -3.30
N GLY A 168 5.13 14.61 -3.28
CA GLY A 168 5.99 15.05 -4.37
C GLY A 168 6.39 13.87 -5.24
N PHE A 169 6.49 14.09 -6.54
CA PHE A 169 6.92 13.10 -7.52
C PHE A 169 7.92 13.74 -8.48
N THR A 170 9.04 13.09 -8.71
CA THR A 170 10.02 13.54 -9.70
C THR A 170 9.57 13.19 -11.12
N ASN A 171 10.15 13.84 -12.13
CA ASN A 171 9.80 13.58 -13.53
C ASN A 171 9.96 12.11 -13.94
N GLN A 172 10.88 11.37 -13.31
CA GLN A 172 11.24 10.01 -13.66
C GLN A 172 10.15 8.96 -13.35
N ILE A 173 9.12 9.28 -12.56
CA ILE A 173 8.04 8.34 -12.19
C ILE A 173 6.70 8.67 -12.86
N MET A 174 6.64 9.73 -13.66
CA MET A 174 5.37 10.28 -14.16
C MET A 174 4.59 9.29 -15.02
N GLU A 175 5.29 8.60 -15.91
CA GLU A 175 4.71 7.59 -16.81
C GLU A 175 4.11 6.42 -16.00
N GLU A 176 4.83 5.92 -15.00
CA GLU A 176 4.35 4.85 -14.13
C GLU A 176 3.12 5.27 -13.30
N CYS A 177 3.03 6.54 -12.92
CA CYS A 177 1.85 7.05 -12.22
C CYS A 177 0.56 6.84 -13.02
N LEU A 178 0.60 6.86 -14.34
CA LEU A 178 -0.57 6.58 -15.19
C LEU A 178 -0.95 5.09 -15.21
N GLU A 179 0.03 4.20 -15.13
CA GLU A 179 -0.17 2.74 -15.16
C GLU A 179 -0.72 2.17 -13.85
N ILE A 180 -0.47 2.85 -12.72
CA ILE A 180 -0.93 2.43 -11.40
C ILE A 180 -2.46 2.34 -11.38
N LYS A 181 -3.00 1.18 -10.95
CA LYS A 181 -4.45 0.93 -10.93
C LYS A 181 -5.17 1.73 -9.84
N GLY A 182 -6.46 1.97 -10.07
CA GLY A 182 -7.34 2.68 -9.14
C GLY A 182 -7.75 4.04 -9.69
N ASN A 183 -8.99 4.42 -9.41
CA ASN A 183 -9.58 5.69 -9.85
C ASN A 183 -10.11 6.50 -8.66
N ARG A 184 -10.21 5.92 -7.46
CA ARG A 184 -10.61 6.63 -6.23
C ARG A 184 -9.46 6.63 -5.23
N TYR A 185 -9.75 6.77 -3.94
CA TYR A 185 -8.76 6.82 -2.86
C TYR A 185 -7.81 5.61 -2.83
N GLU A 186 -8.21 4.46 -3.36
CA GLU A 186 -7.31 3.30 -3.43
C GLU A 186 -6.07 3.51 -4.31
N TYR A 187 -6.11 4.47 -5.25
CA TYR A 187 -4.98 4.81 -6.12
C TYR A 187 -3.73 5.19 -5.31
N GLU A 188 -3.90 6.02 -4.28
CA GLU A 188 -2.81 6.47 -3.43
C GLU A 188 -2.14 5.31 -2.67
N THR A 189 -2.92 4.29 -2.27
CA THR A 189 -2.37 3.07 -1.66
C THR A 189 -1.66 2.21 -2.71
N ASN A 190 -2.25 2.05 -3.89
CA ASN A 190 -1.61 1.31 -4.99
C ASN A 190 -0.30 1.94 -5.43
N MET A 191 -0.20 3.27 -5.41
CA MET A 191 1.03 4.00 -5.67
C MET A 191 2.11 3.62 -4.66
N LEU A 192 1.80 3.64 -3.35
CA LEU A 192 2.78 3.25 -2.32
C LEU A 192 3.23 1.79 -2.51
N LEU A 193 2.29 0.87 -2.75
CA LEU A 193 2.60 -0.53 -3.01
C LEU A 193 3.45 -0.69 -4.28
N TYR A 194 3.18 0.08 -5.33
CA TYR A 194 3.97 0.11 -6.56
C TYR A 194 5.41 0.55 -6.27
N ALA A 195 5.58 1.69 -5.60
CA ALA A 195 6.88 2.23 -5.25
C ALA A 195 7.69 1.25 -4.38
N ILE A 196 7.07 0.63 -3.37
CA ILE A 196 7.72 -0.37 -2.52
C ILE A 196 8.17 -1.59 -3.33
N ASN A 197 7.29 -2.13 -4.19
CA ASN A 197 7.61 -3.33 -4.97
C ASN A 197 8.70 -3.05 -6.03
N LYS A 198 8.68 -1.87 -6.64
CA LYS A 198 9.68 -1.41 -7.62
C LYS A 198 10.94 -0.83 -6.99
N LYS A 199 11.03 -0.79 -5.65
CA LYS A 199 12.15 -0.21 -4.89
C LYS A 199 12.45 1.24 -5.31
N ILE A 200 11.39 2.01 -5.57
CA ILE A 200 11.47 3.45 -5.81
C ILE A 200 11.75 4.13 -4.47
N ASP A 201 12.62 5.14 -4.47
CA ASP A 201 12.99 5.85 -3.26
C ASP A 201 11.81 6.65 -2.71
N ILE A 202 11.50 6.43 -1.43
CA ILE A 202 10.42 7.14 -0.71
C ILE A 202 11.04 7.96 0.41
N THR A 203 11.07 9.28 0.22
CA THR A 203 11.47 10.25 1.25
C THR A 203 10.24 10.65 2.07
N GLN A 204 10.39 10.80 3.38
CA GLN A 204 9.30 11.23 4.28
C GLN A 204 9.70 12.52 4.98
N ILE A 205 8.88 13.56 4.88
CA ILE A 205 9.09 14.87 5.49
C ILE A 205 7.94 15.14 6.44
N GLU A 206 8.25 15.44 7.70
CA GLU A 206 7.22 15.77 8.68
C GLU A 206 6.51 17.09 8.31
N ILE A 207 5.18 17.03 8.28
CA ILE A 207 4.31 18.17 7.98
C ILE A 207 3.44 18.53 9.18
N GLU A 208 2.93 19.76 9.20
CA GLU A 208 1.98 20.18 10.21
C GLU A 208 0.64 19.45 10.02
N THR A 209 -0.03 19.16 11.12
CA THR A 209 -1.33 18.51 11.10
C THR A 209 -2.42 19.57 11.25
N ILE A 210 -3.02 20.00 10.14
CA ILE A 210 -4.12 20.97 10.15
C ILE A 210 -5.43 20.18 10.06
N TYR A 211 -6.12 20.01 11.19
CA TYR A 211 -7.46 19.42 11.21
C TYR A 211 -8.50 20.54 11.10
N ILE A 212 -9.22 20.56 9.98
CA ILE A 212 -10.35 21.47 9.77
C ILE A 212 -11.64 20.66 9.99
N GLU A 213 -12.44 21.08 10.97
CA GLU A 213 -13.78 20.54 11.25
C GLU A 213 -13.86 19.00 11.31
N ASP A 214 -12.93 18.33 12.00
CA ASP A 214 -12.89 16.85 12.12
C ASP A 214 -12.85 16.08 10.79
N ASN A 215 -12.35 16.68 9.69
CA ASN A 215 -12.41 16.14 8.33
C ASN A 215 -13.83 15.97 7.75
N LYS A 216 -14.82 16.76 8.21
CA LYS A 216 -16.21 16.68 7.69
C LYS A 216 -16.32 16.96 6.19
N SER A 217 -15.43 17.77 5.63
CA SER A 217 -15.36 18.06 4.19
C SER A 217 -14.75 16.93 3.36
N SER A 218 -14.16 15.91 4.00
CA SER A 218 -13.61 14.76 3.28
C SER A 218 -14.75 13.89 2.75
N HIS A 219 -14.84 13.74 1.43
CA HIS A 219 -15.75 12.82 0.77
C HIS A 219 -15.32 11.33 0.90
N PHE A 220 -14.43 11.02 1.83
CA PHE A 220 -13.97 9.66 2.13
C PHE A 220 -15.03 8.88 2.89
N ASN A 221 -15.47 7.72 2.38
CA ASN A 221 -16.39 6.84 3.08
C ASN A 221 -15.60 5.89 4.02
N PRO A 222 -15.71 6.04 5.35
CA PRO A 222 -14.80 5.35 6.28
C PRO A 222 -14.85 3.83 6.21
N ILE A 223 -15.98 3.24 5.81
CA ILE A 223 -16.15 1.79 5.76
C ILE A 223 -15.77 1.25 4.38
N LYS A 224 -16.39 1.79 3.33
CA LYS A 224 -16.22 1.27 1.96
C LYS A 224 -14.80 1.49 1.45
N ASP A 225 -14.22 2.65 1.69
CA ASP A 225 -12.89 2.97 1.16
C ASP A 225 -11.80 2.30 1.98
N SER A 226 -11.94 2.22 3.32
CA SER A 226 -11.03 1.43 4.15
C SER A 226 -11.03 -0.05 3.77
N PHE A 227 -12.18 -0.65 3.48
CA PHE A 227 -12.24 -2.05 3.04
C PHE A 227 -11.49 -2.29 1.73
N LYS A 228 -11.59 -1.37 0.77
CA LYS A 228 -10.83 -1.46 -0.49
C LYS A 228 -9.33 -1.37 -0.24
N ILE A 229 -8.89 -0.41 0.59
CA ILE A 229 -7.50 -0.23 0.98
C ILE A 229 -6.97 -1.50 1.65
N TYR A 230 -7.70 -2.05 2.63
CA TYR A 230 -7.34 -3.29 3.29
C TYR A 230 -7.32 -4.47 2.31
N LYS A 231 -8.29 -4.60 1.41
CA LYS A 231 -8.27 -5.67 0.40
C LYS A 231 -7.01 -5.61 -0.48
N LEU A 232 -6.47 -4.43 -0.76
CA LEU A 232 -5.23 -4.27 -1.55
C LEU A 232 -3.98 -4.65 -0.77
N ILE A 233 -3.85 -4.16 0.47
CA ILE A 233 -2.67 -4.44 1.32
C ILE A 233 -2.66 -5.90 1.79
N PHE A 234 -3.82 -6.44 2.17
CA PHE A 234 -3.93 -7.76 2.77
C PHE A 234 -4.31 -8.84 1.77
N GLY A 235 -4.69 -8.51 0.53
CA GLY A 235 -5.28 -9.47 -0.41
C GLY A 235 -4.44 -10.73 -0.60
N ASN A 236 -3.13 -10.59 -0.81
CA ASN A 236 -2.24 -11.75 -0.96
C ASN A 236 -2.03 -12.49 0.36
N PHE A 237 -1.95 -11.79 1.49
CA PHE A 237 -1.82 -12.41 2.81
C PHE A 237 -3.08 -13.20 3.21
N ILE A 238 -4.27 -12.69 2.89
CA ILE A 238 -5.54 -13.39 3.10
C ILE A 238 -5.60 -14.66 2.24
N LYS A 239 -5.21 -14.56 0.96
CA LYS A 239 -5.13 -15.76 0.09
C LYS A 239 -4.15 -16.79 0.64
N PHE A 240 -3.01 -16.36 1.16
CA PHE A 240 -2.02 -17.24 1.82
C PHE A 240 -2.56 -17.90 3.09
N SER A 241 -3.28 -17.14 3.91
CA SER A 241 -3.94 -17.70 5.11
C SER A 241 -5.00 -18.72 4.71
N MET A 242 -5.72 -18.44 3.63
CA MET A 242 -6.75 -19.34 3.13
C MET A 242 -6.19 -20.61 2.49
N SER A 243 -5.06 -20.55 1.77
CA SER A 243 -4.41 -21.76 1.25
C SER A 243 -3.94 -22.68 2.38
N GLY A 244 -3.42 -22.11 3.49
CA GLY A 244 -3.09 -22.85 4.69
C GLY A 244 -4.30 -23.55 5.34
N ILE A 245 -5.42 -22.84 5.50
CA ILE A 245 -6.66 -23.40 6.06
C ILE A 245 -7.23 -24.50 5.17
N ILE A 246 -7.27 -24.29 3.85
CA ILE A 246 -7.72 -25.30 2.88
C ILE A 246 -6.83 -26.54 2.96
N SER A 247 -5.51 -26.37 2.99
CA SER A 247 -4.56 -27.47 3.14
C SER A 247 -4.80 -28.26 4.43
N PHE A 248 -5.03 -27.58 5.55
CA PHE A 248 -5.36 -28.23 6.83
C PHE A 248 -6.67 -29.03 6.76
N ILE A 249 -7.73 -28.48 6.17
CA ILE A 249 -9.00 -29.19 6.00
C ILE A 249 -8.82 -30.43 5.12
N ILE A 250 -8.10 -30.30 4.01
CA ILE A 250 -7.81 -31.42 3.11
C ILE A 250 -6.99 -32.50 3.83
N ASP A 251 -5.97 -32.11 4.59
CA ASP A 251 -5.16 -33.03 5.40
C ASP A 251 -6.03 -33.86 6.35
N TYR A 252 -6.94 -33.20 7.06
CA TYR A 252 -7.85 -33.85 8.00
C TYR A 252 -8.85 -34.78 7.30
N LEU A 253 -9.47 -34.34 6.19
CA LEU A 253 -10.43 -35.15 5.43
C LEU A 253 -9.75 -36.37 4.79
N LEU A 254 -8.55 -36.20 4.22
CA LEU A 254 -7.76 -37.31 3.69
C LEU A 254 -7.35 -38.28 4.79
N PHE A 255 -7.00 -37.79 5.98
CA PHE A 255 -6.67 -38.66 7.10
C PHE A 255 -7.88 -39.51 7.50
N LEU A 256 -9.08 -38.92 7.58
CA LEU A 256 -10.31 -39.66 7.85
C LEU A 256 -10.62 -40.70 6.77
N LEU A 257 -10.42 -40.36 5.50
CA LEU A 257 -10.60 -41.27 4.37
C LEU A 257 -9.62 -42.45 4.46
N PHE A 258 -8.33 -42.18 4.66
CA PHE A 258 -7.30 -43.20 4.71
C PHE A 258 -7.43 -44.11 5.93
N ALA A 259 -7.65 -43.52 7.12
CA ALA A 259 -7.72 -44.27 8.36
C ALA A 259 -9.00 -45.11 8.48
N ASN A 260 -10.15 -44.61 8.01
CA ASN A 260 -11.43 -45.29 8.23
C ASN A 260 -11.92 -46.11 7.03
N ILE A 261 -11.43 -45.82 5.83
CA ILE A 261 -11.94 -46.45 4.60
C ILE A 261 -10.83 -47.24 3.90
N ILE A 262 -9.72 -46.60 3.52
CA ILE A 262 -8.72 -47.24 2.63
C ILE A 262 -7.87 -48.28 3.36
N PHE A 263 -7.29 -47.91 4.50
CA PHE A 263 -6.39 -48.79 5.26
C PHE A 263 -7.11 -49.50 6.42
N LYS A 264 -8.44 -49.54 6.37
CA LYS A 264 -9.25 -50.23 7.38
C LYS A 264 -8.80 -51.69 7.49
N GLY A 265 -8.36 -52.10 8.67
CA GLY A 265 -7.88 -53.46 8.94
C GLY A 265 -6.35 -53.61 9.10
N TYR A 266 -5.57 -52.54 8.86
CA TYR A 266 -4.17 -52.50 9.26
C TYR A 266 -4.05 -52.37 10.79
N ASP A 267 -2.89 -52.76 11.34
CA ASP A 267 -2.58 -52.48 12.74
C ASP A 267 -2.60 -50.98 13.00
N LEU A 268 -3.03 -50.59 14.21
CA LEU A 268 -3.27 -49.20 14.58
C LEU A 268 -2.07 -48.29 14.33
N LYS A 269 -0.85 -48.78 14.56
CA LYS A 269 0.38 -48.01 14.38
C LYS A 269 0.62 -47.70 12.90
N ASN A 270 0.61 -48.72 12.04
CA ASN A 270 0.81 -48.52 10.60
C ASN A 270 -0.35 -47.74 9.97
N LEU A 271 -1.58 -47.97 10.43
CA LEU A 271 -2.77 -47.21 10.01
C LEU A 271 -2.58 -45.71 10.20
N ILE A 272 -2.25 -45.28 11.42
CA ILE A 272 -2.08 -43.86 11.76
C ILE A 272 -0.88 -43.28 11.00
N LEU A 273 0.23 -44.00 10.95
CA LEU A 273 1.46 -43.54 10.31
C LEU A 273 1.25 -43.30 8.80
N VAL A 274 0.78 -44.33 8.08
CA VAL A 274 0.59 -44.26 6.63
C VAL A 274 -0.46 -43.22 6.25
N SER A 275 -1.58 -43.17 6.99
CA SER A 275 -2.64 -42.19 6.76
C SER A 275 -2.13 -40.76 6.97
N THR A 276 -1.36 -40.51 8.04
CA THR A 276 -0.80 -39.18 8.32
C THR A 276 0.20 -38.74 7.25
N VAL A 277 1.11 -39.64 6.84
CA VAL A 277 2.14 -39.34 5.85
C VAL A 277 1.51 -39.04 4.49
N LEU A 278 0.59 -39.88 4.02
CA LEU A 278 -0.06 -39.67 2.72
C LEU A 278 -0.92 -38.41 2.70
N SER A 279 -1.69 -38.15 3.76
CA SER A 279 -2.47 -36.91 3.89
C SER A 279 -1.57 -35.68 3.83
N ARG A 280 -0.43 -35.71 4.55
CA ARG A 280 0.51 -34.59 4.60
C ARG A 280 1.17 -34.32 3.24
N ILE A 281 1.55 -35.38 2.52
CA ILE A 281 2.14 -35.25 1.17
C ILE A 281 1.15 -34.58 0.22
N ILE A 282 -0.10 -35.05 0.20
CA ILE A 282 -1.13 -34.51 -0.71
C ILE A 282 -1.51 -33.08 -0.31
N SER A 283 -1.77 -32.83 0.98
CA SER A 283 -2.18 -31.52 1.48
C SER A 283 -1.11 -30.45 1.27
N SER A 284 0.17 -30.79 1.45
CA SER A 284 1.30 -29.88 1.24
C SER A 284 1.58 -29.59 -0.24
N ALA A 285 1.40 -30.59 -1.13
CA ALA A 285 1.48 -30.37 -2.58
C ALA A 285 0.38 -29.43 -3.09
N ILE A 286 -0.84 -29.55 -2.55
CA ILE A 286 -1.95 -28.63 -2.85
C ILE A 286 -1.63 -27.23 -2.32
N ASN A 287 -1.11 -27.11 -1.10
CA ASN A 287 -0.71 -25.81 -0.52
C ASN A 287 0.35 -25.12 -1.38
N PHE A 288 1.39 -25.85 -1.80
CA PHE A 288 2.40 -25.35 -2.73
C PHE A 288 1.77 -24.82 -4.02
N THR A 289 0.86 -25.59 -4.62
CA THR A 289 0.20 -25.23 -5.88
C THR A 289 -0.67 -23.98 -5.73
N LEU A 290 -1.46 -23.88 -4.66
CA LEU A 290 -2.27 -22.70 -4.33
C LEU A 290 -1.37 -21.47 -4.10
N ASN A 291 -0.28 -21.62 -3.35
CA ASN A 291 0.64 -20.52 -3.10
C ASN A 291 1.29 -20.03 -4.40
N LYS A 292 1.80 -20.94 -5.23
CA LYS A 292 2.40 -20.61 -6.53
C LYS A 292 1.41 -19.88 -7.45
N THR A 293 0.21 -20.42 -7.62
CA THR A 293 -0.72 -19.99 -8.68
C THR A 293 -1.73 -18.93 -8.25
N VAL A 294 -2.31 -19.05 -7.05
CA VAL A 294 -3.40 -18.19 -6.57
C VAL A 294 -2.89 -17.03 -5.73
N VAL A 295 -1.97 -17.33 -4.79
CA VAL A 295 -1.44 -16.34 -3.84
C VAL A 295 -0.45 -15.41 -4.52
N PHE A 296 0.59 -15.97 -5.14
CA PHE A 296 1.70 -15.20 -5.71
C PHE A 296 1.60 -15.04 -7.24
N ASN A 297 0.70 -15.78 -7.89
CA ASN A 297 0.47 -15.71 -9.34
C ASN A 297 1.78 -15.83 -10.14
N ASN A 298 2.66 -16.75 -9.71
CA ASN A 298 3.89 -17.09 -10.39
C ASN A 298 3.57 -18.10 -11.50
N LYS A 299 3.31 -17.54 -12.69
CA LYS A 299 3.07 -18.28 -13.95
C LYS A 299 4.33 -18.37 -14.83
N GLY A 300 5.50 -17.98 -14.30
CA GLY A 300 6.74 -17.91 -15.09
C GLY A 300 7.30 -19.28 -15.44
N ASN A 301 8.23 -19.31 -16.40
CA ASN A 301 8.99 -20.49 -16.82
C ASN A 301 10.09 -20.90 -15.80
N GLU A 302 9.91 -20.57 -14.52
CA GLU A 302 10.87 -20.96 -13.49
C GLU A 302 10.86 -22.49 -13.31
N ASN A 303 12.06 -23.04 -13.09
CA ASN A 303 12.21 -24.48 -12.86
C ASN A 303 11.37 -24.89 -11.64
N THR A 304 10.28 -25.61 -11.90
CA THR A 304 9.31 -25.97 -10.87
C THR A 304 9.91 -26.89 -9.81
N ILE A 305 10.90 -27.72 -10.18
CA ILE A 305 11.62 -28.57 -9.22
C ILE A 305 12.38 -27.71 -8.21
N LEU A 306 13.07 -26.66 -8.66
CA LEU A 306 13.78 -25.74 -7.77
C LEU A 306 12.83 -25.03 -6.80
N LEU A 307 11.65 -24.61 -7.27
CA LEU A 307 10.62 -24.00 -6.42
C LEU A 307 10.11 -24.97 -5.35
N ILE A 308 9.86 -26.22 -5.73
CA ILE A 308 9.45 -27.29 -4.82
C ILE A 308 10.52 -27.51 -3.75
N VAL A 309 11.80 -27.62 -4.14
CA VAL A 309 12.92 -27.80 -3.20
C VAL A 309 12.98 -26.63 -2.22
N LYS A 310 12.99 -25.38 -2.70
CA LYS A 310 13.01 -24.20 -1.83
C LYS A 310 11.83 -24.18 -0.86
N TYR A 311 10.63 -24.51 -1.33
CA TYR A 311 9.42 -24.55 -0.52
C TYR A 311 9.50 -25.60 0.59
N TYR A 312 9.86 -26.84 0.28
CA TYR A 312 9.95 -27.89 1.29
C TYR A 312 11.14 -27.69 2.24
N THR A 313 12.26 -27.12 1.77
CA THR A 313 13.35 -26.68 2.66
C THR A 313 12.84 -25.66 3.67
N LEU A 314 12.06 -24.67 3.24
CA LEU A 314 11.43 -23.71 4.14
C LEU A 314 10.50 -24.40 5.15
N CYS A 315 9.65 -25.33 4.72
CA CYS A 315 8.76 -26.06 5.62
C CYS A 315 9.52 -26.85 6.69
N ILE A 316 10.61 -27.54 6.32
CA ILE A 316 11.45 -28.29 7.25
C ILE A 316 12.13 -27.35 8.25
N VAL A 317 12.76 -26.27 7.77
CA VAL A 317 13.41 -25.28 8.63
C VAL A 317 12.40 -24.65 9.59
N GLN A 318 11.22 -24.28 9.11
CA GLN A 318 10.15 -23.72 9.93
C GLN A 318 9.70 -24.69 11.03
N MET A 319 9.55 -25.98 10.71
CA MET A 319 9.19 -27.02 11.69
C MET A 319 10.25 -27.16 12.79
N LEU A 320 11.54 -27.21 12.41
CA LEU A 320 12.65 -27.31 13.35
C LEU A 320 12.78 -26.06 14.24
N LEU A 321 12.63 -24.86 13.65
CA LEU A 321 12.63 -23.60 14.39
C LEU A 321 11.45 -23.54 15.37
N SER A 322 10.26 -23.97 14.97
CA SER A 322 9.09 -24.02 15.86
C SER A 322 9.37 -24.88 17.08
N ALA A 323 9.88 -26.11 16.89
CA ALA A 323 10.24 -27.00 17.99
C ALA A 323 11.32 -26.40 18.91
N GLY A 324 12.40 -25.89 18.33
CA GLY A 324 13.52 -25.32 19.09
C GLY A 324 13.17 -24.07 19.88
N ILE A 325 12.45 -23.13 19.26
CA ILE A 325 12.04 -21.87 19.90
C ILE A 325 11.02 -22.15 21.02
N VAL A 326 10.05 -23.02 20.79
CA VAL A 326 9.06 -23.36 21.84
C VAL A 326 9.73 -24.00 23.04
N TYR A 327 10.63 -24.96 22.81
CA TYR A 327 11.42 -25.57 23.88
C TYR A 327 12.21 -24.52 24.65
N GLY A 328 12.99 -23.69 23.95
CA GLY A 328 13.81 -22.64 24.55
C GLY A 328 13.00 -21.65 25.37
N VAL A 329 11.90 -21.12 24.83
CA VAL A 329 11.04 -20.15 25.55
C VAL A 329 10.41 -20.78 26.80
N CYS A 330 9.97 -22.04 26.74
CA CYS A 330 9.41 -22.73 27.89
C CYS A 330 10.44 -22.98 29.01
N CYS A 331 11.74 -23.01 28.71
CA CYS A 331 12.79 -23.10 29.72
C CYS A 331 12.96 -21.80 30.53
N PHE A 332 12.61 -20.64 29.97
CA PHE A 332 12.84 -19.33 30.60
C PHE A 332 11.55 -18.62 31.04
N VAL A 333 10.39 -19.04 30.53
CA VAL A 333 9.11 -18.37 30.76
C VAL A 333 8.09 -19.34 31.30
N SER A 334 7.42 -19.00 32.40
CA SER A 334 6.36 -19.79 33.04
C SER A 334 5.02 -19.78 32.29
N LEU A 335 5.02 -19.43 30.99
CA LEU A 335 3.83 -19.49 30.14
C LEU A 335 3.52 -20.95 29.78
N SER A 336 2.25 -21.23 29.53
CA SER A 336 1.87 -22.58 29.10
C SER A 336 2.47 -22.90 27.72
N LYS A 337 2.97 -24.13 27.55
CA LYS A 337 3.56 -24.60 26.29
C LYS A 337 2.63 -24.40 25.07
N ASN A 338 1.32 -24.50 25.29
CA ASN A 338 0.31 -24.32 24.24
C ASN A 338 0.24 -22.86 23.78
N ILE A 339 0.29 -21.90 24.71
CA ILE A 339 0.30 -20.46 24.38
C ILE A 339 1.60 -20.11 23.66
N VAL A 340 2.74 -20.58 24.16
CA VAL A 340 4.05 -20.36 23.52
C VAL A 340 4.05 -20.91 22.09
N LYS A 341 3.53 -22.12 21.88
CA LYS A 341 3.42 -22.74 20.54
C LYS A 341 2.62 -21.87 19.57
N ILE A 342 1.46 -21.37 19.98
CA ILE A 342 0.61 -20.52 19.14
C ILE A 342 1.35 -19.24 18.73
N ILE A 343 2.02 -18.57 19.69
CA ILE A 343 2.75 -17.33 19.42
C ILE A 343 3.91 -17.57 18.44
N VAL A 344 4.73 -18.61 18.70
CA VAL A 344 5.89 -18.95 17.86
C VAL A 344 5.44 -19.29 16.44
N ASP A 345 4.41 -20.12 16.29
CA ASP A 345 3.91 -20.50 14.96
C ASP A 345 3.30 -19.32 14.21
N LEU A 346 2.61 -18.41 14.90
CA LEU A 346 2.07 -17.21 14.28
C LEU A 346 3.19 -16.32 13.73
N ILE A 347 4.28 -16.13 14.48
CA ILE A 347 5.46 -15.38 14.02
C ILE A 347 6.08 -16.07 12.80
N LEU A 348 6.32 -17.38 12.89
CA LEU A 348 6.89 -18.17 11.80
C LEU A 348 5.99 -18.18 10.56
N PHE A 349 4.67 -18.08 10.73
CA PHE A 349 3.72 -17.97 9.63
C PHE A 349 3.91 -16.67 8.83
N PHE A 350 4.10 -15.52 9.50
CA PHE A 350 4.45 -14.26 8.83
C PHE A 350 5.82 -14.32 8.14
N VAL A 351 6.82 -14.93 8.80
CA VAL A 351 8.16 -15.13 8.21
C VAL A 351 8.08 -16.01 6.96
N SER A 352 7.30 -17.10 7.01
CA SER A 352 7.08 -18.01 5.89
C SER A 352 6.41 -17.30 4.72
N TYR A 353 5.38 -16.49 4.97
CA TYR A 353 4.76 -15.66 3.94
C TYR A 353 5.78 -14.76 3.25
N LYS A 354 6.63 -14.06 4.03
CA LYS A 354 7.64 -13.15 3.49
C LYS A 354 8.69 -13.87 2.63
N ILE A 355 9.24 -14.98 3.12
CA ILE A 355 10.22 -15.79 2.37
C ILE A 355 9.58 -16.33 1.08
N GLN A 356 8.35 -16.82 1.15
CA GLN A 356 7.65 -17.32 -0.02
C GLN A 356 7.42 -16.22 -1.06
N LYS A 357 7.06 -15.01 -0.62
CA LYS A 357 6.83 -13.85 -1.50
C LYS A 357 8.12 -13.32 -2.14
N GLU A 358 9.19 -13.15 -1.36
CA GLU A 358 10.39 -12.42 -1.78
C GLU A 358 11.49 -13.32 -2.37
N ILE A 359 11.51 -14.61 -2.01
CA ILE A 359 12.62 -15.53 -2.35
C ILE A 359 12.14 -16.71 -3.21
N ILE A 360 11.02 -17.34 -2.83
CA ILE A 360 10.57 -18.57 -3.49
C ILE A 360 9.78 -18.24 -4.75
N PHE A 361 8.67 -17.52 -4.63
CA PHE A 361 7.76 -17.21 -5.73
C PHE A 361 7.95 -15.79 -6.26
N LYS A 362 9.14 -15.22 -6.10
CA LYS A 362 9.47 -13.88 -6.60
C LYS A 362 9.16 -13.81 -8.10
N LYS A 363 8.30 -12.89 -8.52
CA LYS A 363 8.11 -12.64 -9.94
C LYS A 363 9.41 -12.08 -10.52
N GLN A 364 9.96 -12.76 -11.51
CA GLN A 364 10.95 -12.14 -12.38
C GLN A 364 10.23 -11.07 -13.19
N GLU A 365 10.70 -9.84 -13.11
CA GLU A 365 10.24 -8.77 -13.99
C GLU A 365 10.72 -9.16 -15.40
N GLN A 366 9.77 -9.34 -16.33
CA GLN A 366 10.07 -9.42 -17.74
C GLN A 366 10.38 -8.03 -18.28
#